data_AF-A0AAU9LVQ7-F1
#
_entry.id   AF-A0AAU9LVQ7-F1
#
_cell.length_a   1.000
_cell.length_b   1.000
_cell.length_c   1.000
_cell.angle_alpha   90.00
_cell.angle_beta   90.00
_cell.angle_gamma   90.00
#
_symmetry.space_group_name_H-M   'P 1'
#
loop_
_entity.id
_entity.type
_entity.pdbx_description
1 polymer ?
#
loop_
_entity_poly.entity_id
_entity_poly.type
_entity_poly.pdbx_seq_one_letter_code
_entity_poly.pdbx_strand_id
1 'polypeptide(L)'
;MGCVKSNHQGIRIKKPDPWNYHEEITREQLRAIRNEFWQHVQVYGGRQEIWDALRRASEAPIHIAQAIVDSSGIIPHVTDLRVSFDNRGTRYKLPYCMF
;
A
#
# COMPACT_ATOMS: atom_id res chain seq x y z
N MET A 1 9.96 -36.18 6.75
CA MET A 1 10.38 -34.96 6.03
C MET A 1 9.24 -33.96 6.11
N GLY A 2 9.32 -33.05 7.09
CA GLY A 2 8.28 -32.05 7.32
C GLY A 2 8.51 -30.84 6.44
N CYS A 3 7.77 -30.72 5.34
CA CYS A 3 7.66 -29.47 4.62
C CYS A 3 6.72 -28.58 5.42
N VAL A 4 7.30 -27.67 6.20
CA VAL A 4 6.57 -26.63 6.93
C VAL A 4 5.86 -25.80 5.86
N LYS A 5 4.55 -25.99 5.71
CA LYS A 5 3.74 -25.08 4.91
C LYS A 5 3.75 -23.77 5.65
N SER A 6 4.52 -22.79 5.17
CA SER A 6 4.43 -21.40 5.62
C SER A 6 2.99 -20.96 5.40
N ASN A 7 2.18 -21.11 6.43
CA ASN A 7 0.79 -20.70 6.46
C ASN A 7 0.78 -19.19 6.63
N HIS A 8 1.23 -18.48 5.59
CA HIS A 8 0.83 -17.10 5.40
C HIS A 8 -0.66 -17.18 5.08
N GLN A 9 -1.50 -17.22 6.13
CA GLN A 9 -2.85 -16.70 6.03
C GLN A 9 -2.71 -15.20 5.76
N GLY A 10 -2.27 -14.89 4.55
CA GLY A 10 -2.03 -13.54 4.07
C GLY A 10 -3.37 -12.85 4.13
N ILE A 11 -3.42 -11.77 4.91
CA ILE A 11 -4.56 -10.87 4.95
C ILE A 11 -4.95 -10.61 3.49
N ARG A 12 -6.15 -11.06 3.11
CA ARG A 12 -6.65 -10.90 1.75
C ARG A 12 -6.84 -9.41 1.53
N ILE A 13 -5.91 -8.84 0.78
CA ILE A 13 -5.93 -7.42 0.44
C ILE A 13 -7.27 -7.18 -0.26
N LYS A 14 -8.05 -6.22 0.23
CA LYS A 14 -9.25 -5.74 -0.41
C LYS A 14 -8.99 -4.29 -0.78
N LYS A 15 -9.47 -3.87 -1.95
CA LYS A 15 -9.50 -2.45 -2.22
C LYS A 15 -10.38 -1.82 -1.14
N PRO A 16 -9.90 -0.79 -0.42
CA PRO A 16 -10.76 -0.04 0.47
C PRO A 16 -11.94 0.50 -0.33
N ASP A 17 -13.04 0.71 0.37
CA ASP A 17 -14.19 1.43 -0.18
C ASP A 17 -13.68 2.74 -0.82
N PRO A 18 -14.15 3.11 -2.03
CA PRO A 18 -13.71 4.32 -2.70
C PRO A 18 -13.82 5.48 -1.72
N TRP A 19 -12.71 6.20 -1.55
CA TRP A 19 -12.58 7.20 -0.49
C TRP A 19 -13.75 8.19 -0.51
N ASN A 20 -14.64 8.04 0.48
CA ASN A 20 -15.81 8.90 0.62
C ASN A 20 -15.43 10.09 1.52
N TYR A 21 -14.73 11.06 0.94
CA TYR A 21 -14.53 12.33 1.63
C TYR A 21 -15.86 13.06 1.67
N HIS A 22 -16.26 13.44 2.89
CA HIS A 22 -17.55 14.07 3.15
C HIS A 22 -17.60 15.54 2.66
N GLU A 23 -16.45 16.07 2.24
CA GLU A 23 -16.30 17.36 1.56
C GLU A 23 -16.00 17.13 0.07
N GLU A 24 -16.48 18.03 -0.78
CA GLU A 24 -16.43 17.95 -2.23
C GLU A 24 -15.00 18.16 -2.76
N ILE A 25 -14.11 17.20 -2.50
CA ILE A 25 -12.76 17.27 -3.04
C ILE A 25 -12.82 17.02 -4.55
N THR A 26 -12.46 18.05 -5.32
CA THR A 26 -12.42 17.98 -6.78
C THR A 26 -11.30 17.04 -7.23
N ARG A 27 -11.45 16.43 -8.41
CA ARG A 27 -10.43 15.56 -9.03
C ARG A 27 -9.04 16.21 -9.11
N GLU A 28 -8.99 17.53 -9.24
CA GLU A 28 -7.76 18.32 -9.24
C GLU A 28 -7.09 18.36 -7.85
N GLN A 29 -7.87 18.50 -6.77
CA GLN A 29 -7.37 18.42 -5.40
C GLN A 29 -6.87 17.01 -5.06
N LEU A 30 -7.55 15.95 -5.52
CA LEU A 30 -7.04 14.57 -5.39
C LEU A 30 -5.67 14.40 -6.06
N ARG A 31 -5.51 14.94 -7.27
CA ARG A 31 -4.24 14.91 -8.00
C ARG A 31 -3.16 15.72 -7.27
N ALA A 32 -3.50 16.87 -6.71
CA ALA A 32 -2.57 17.69 -5.92
C ALA A 32 -2.10 16.94 -4.67
N ILE A 33 -3.02 16.40 -3.87
CA ILE A 33 -2.71 15.61 -2.66
C ILE A 33 -1.88 14.37 -3.03
N ARG A 34 -2.22 13.69 -4.14
CA ARG A 34 -1.43 12.55 -4.63
C ARG A 34 -0.01 12.97 -4.97
N ASN A 35 0.15 14.07 -5.70
CA ASN A 35 1.47 14.55 -6.09
C ASN A 35 2.28 15.00 -4.88
N GLU A 36 1.71 15.80 -3.97
CA GLU A 36 2.38 16.22 -2.73
C GLU A 36 2.84 15.01 -1.91
N PHE A 37 2.01 13.99 -1.76
CA PHE A 37 2.43 12.78 -1.06
C PHE A 37 3.65 12.11 -1.72
N TRP A 38 3.65 11.94 -3.05
CA TRP A 38 4.76 11.34 -3.77
C TRP A 38 6.03 12.22 -3.79
N GLN A 39 5.89 13.55 -3.78
CA GLN A 39 7.03 14.49 -3.67
C GLN A 39 7.68 14.42 -2.29
N HIS A 40 6.87 14.26 -1.24
CA HIS A 40 7.35 14.21 0.13
C HIS A 40 7.65 12.79 0.63
N VAL A 41 7.42 11.75 -0.19
CA VAL A 41 7.58 10.34 0.19
C VAL A 41 9.00 10.02 0.69
N GLN A 42 10.01 10.69 0.12
CA GLN A 42 11.41 10.56 0.51
C GLN A 42 11.69 11.03 1.95
N VAL A 43 10.87 11.96 2.48
CA VAL A 43 11.01 12.54 3.82
C VAL A 43 10.50 11.58 4.90
N TYR A 44 9.51 10.73 4.57
CA TYR A 44 8.97 9.74 5.50
C TYR A 44 9.95 8.59 5.81
N GLY A 45 11.05 8.51 5.06
CA GLY A 45 12.03 7.43 5.18
C GLY A 45 11.49 6.09 4.65
N GLY A 46 12.36 5.08 4.69
CA GLY A 46 12.08 3.76 4.12
C GLY A 46 12.77 3.53 2.78
N ARG A 47 12.54 2.35 2.20
CA ARG A 47 13.13 1.95 0.92
C ARG A 47 12.28 2.46 -0.23
N GLN A 48 12.91 3.12 -1.20
CA GLN A 48 12.24 3.52 -2.44
C GLN A 48 11.65 2.31 -3.18
N GLU A 49 12.27 1.14 -3.07
CA GLU A 49 11.75 -0.12 -3.62
C GLU A 49 10.37 -0.48 -3.05
N ILE A 50 10.18 -0.28 -1.73
CA ILE A 50 8.91 -0.53 -1.06
C ILE A 50 7.88 0.51 -1.48
N TRP A 51 8.29 1.77 -1.62
CA TRP A 51 7.42 2.83 -2.11
C TRP A 51 6.98 2.61 -3.56
N ASP A 52 7.87 2.14 -4.45
CA ASP A 52 7.55 1.76 -5.83
C ASP A 52 6.60 0.57 -5.88
N ALA A 53 6.88 -0.46 -5.08
CA ALA A 53 6.02 -1.62 -4.93
C ALA A 53 4.62 -1.24 -4.45
N LEU A 54 4.52 -0.39 -3.42
CA LEU A 54 3.24 0.13 -2.92
C LEU A 54 2.51 0.95 -3.96
N ARG A 55 3.21 1.78 -4.75
CA ARG A 55 2.64 2.53 -5.87
C ARG A 55 2.01 1.60 -6.90
N ARG A 56 2.79 0.62 -7.36
CA ARG A 56 2.37 -0.38 -8.34
C ARG A 56 1.24 -1.23 -7.79
N ALA A 57 1.29 -1.62 -6.52
CA ALA A 57 0.22 -2.37 -5.86
C ALA A 57 -1.07 -1.58 -5.72
N SER A 58 -1.00 -0.25 -5.52
CA SER A 58 -2.17 0.62 -5.44
C SER A 58 -2.85 0.78 -6.81
N GLU A 59 -2.07 0.88 -7.89
CA GLU A 59 -2.59 1.00 -9.26
C GLU A 59 -3.03 -0.35 -9.85
N ALA A 60 -2.45 -1.45 -9.37
CA ALA A 60 -2.73 -2.79 -9.85
C ALA A 60 -4.01 -3.38 -9.21
N PRO A 61 -4.63 -4.39 -9.86
CA PRO A 61 -5.73 -5.13 -9.25
C PRO A 61 -5.26 -5.98 -8.06
N ILE A 62 -6.18 -6.33 -7.17
CA ILE A 62 -5.92 -7.02 -5.88
C ILE A 62 -4.94 -8.20 -5.99
N HIS A 63 -5.10 -9.05 -7.02
CA HIS A 63 -4.27 -10.23 -7.22
C HIS A 63 -2.80 -9.87 -7.52
N ILE A 64 -2.57 -8.81 -8.30
CA ILE A 64 -1.23 -8.29 -8.58
C ILE A 64 -0.69 -7.53 -7.37
N ALA A 65 -1.53 -6.76 -6.69
CA ALA A 65 -1.15 -6.04 -5.48
C ALA A 65 -0.61 -6.99 -4.40
N GLN A 66 -1.28 -8.13 -4.17
CA GLN A 66 -0.78 -9.18 -3.27
C GLN A 66 0.56 -9.75 -3.73
N ALA A 67 0.71 -10.05 -5.03
CA ALA A 67 1.96 -10.58 -5.56
C ALA A 67 3.14 -9.61 -5.41
N ILE A 68 2.89 -8.30 -5.63
CA ILE A 68 3.91 -7.26 -5.47
C ILE A 68 4.31 -7.14 -3.99
N VAL A 69 3.32 -7.08 -3.09
CA VAL A 69 3.52 -6.95 -1.65
C VAL A 69 4.31 -8.14 -1.10
N ASP A 70 3.95 -9.36 -1.49
CA ASP A 70 4.67 -10.59 -1.15
C ASP A 70 6.10 -10.59 -1.72
N SER A 71 6.25 -10.21 -3.00
CA SER A 71 7.56 -10.13 -3.67
C SER A 71 8.49 -9.07 -3.07
N SER A 72 7.95 -8.00 -2.50
CA SER A 72 8.70 -6.91 -1.88
C SER A 72 8.90 -7.10 -0.38
N GLY A 73 8.41 -8.20 0.21
CA GLY A 73 8.53 -8.45 1.65
C GLY A 73 7.71 -7.48 2.51
N ILE A 74 6.65 -6.93 1.93
CA ILE A 74 5.72 -6.02 2.59
C ILE A 74 4.66 -6.86 3.31
N ILE A 75 4.43 -6.56 4.58
CA ILE A 75 3.44 -7.21 5.43
C ILE A 75 2.27 -6.23 5.59
N PRO A 76 1.15 -6.43 4.88
CA PRO A 76 -0.03 -5.59 5.03
C PRO A 76 -0.60 -5.82 6.43
N HIS A 77 -0.81 -4.74 7.20
CA HIS A 77 -1.40 -4.84 8.54
C HIS A 77 -2.92 -4.82 8.51
N VAL A 78 -3.48 -4.14 7.50
CA VAL A 78 -4.91 -4.05 7.25
C VAL A 78 -5.21 -4.60 5.86
N THR A 79 -6.45 -5.06 5.67
CA THR A 79 -6.95 -5.52 4.35
C THR A 79 -6.79 -4.44 3.28
N ASP A 80 -6.84 -3.17 3.67
CA ASP A 80 -6.88 -2.03 2.76
C ASP A 80 -5.51 -1.58 2.24
N LEU A 81 -4.41 -2.32 2.50
CA LEU A 81 -3.00 -1.97 2.19
C LEU A 81 -2.51 -0.61 2.73
N ARG A 82 -3.41 0.16 3.35
CA ARG A 82 -3.19 1.53 3.81
C ARG A 82 -2.06 1.64 4.82
N VAL A 83 -1.93 0.63 5.68
CA VAL A 83 -0.84 0.50 6.62
C VAL A 83 -0.11 -0.79 6.31
N SER A 84 1.13 -0.64 5.90
CA SER A 84 2.01 -1.73 5.49
C SER A 84 3.32 -1.64 6.25
N PHE A 85 3.88 -2.79 6.59
CA PHE A 85 5.15 -2.89 7.30
C PHE A 85 6.17 -3.57 6.40
N ASP A 86 7.42 -3.11 6.43
CA ASP A 86 8.52 -3.88 5.84
C ASP A 86 9.01 -4.95 6.82
N ASN A 87 9.73 -5.95 6.32
CA ASN A 87 10.37 -6.99 7.14
C ASN A 87 11.35 -6.42 8.20
N ARG A 88 11.79 -5.15 8.07
CA ARG A 88 12.56 -4.43 9.10
C ARG A 88 11.72 -3.69 10.15
N GLY A 89 10.39 -3.75 10.05
CA GLY A 89 9.47 -3.03 10.94
C GLY A 89 9.23 -1.55 10.57
N THR A 90 9.71 -1.09 9.41
CA THR A 90 9.40 0.26 8.91
C THR A 90 7.93 0.35 8.53
N ARG A 91 7.24 1.37 9.04
CA ARG A 91 5.80 1.60 8.79
C ARG A 91 5.61 2.50 7.58
N TYR A 92 4.87 2.00 6.59
CA TYR A 92 4.44 2.72 5.41
C TYR A 92 2.96 3.00 5.52
N LYS A 93 2.59 4.28 5.42
CA LYS A 93 1.18 4.71 5.43
C LYS A 93 0.86 5.36 4.10
N LEU A 94 -0.08 4.79 3.37
CA LEU A 94 -0.62 5.38 2.16
C LEU A 94 -1.86 6.22 2.50
N PRO A 95 -2.03 7.41 1.88
CA PRO A 95 -3.26 8.16 2.00
C PRO A 95 -4.37 7.47 1.21
N TYR A 96 -5.62 7.66 1.65
CA TYR A 96 -6.79 7.06 1.01
C TYR A 96 -6.98 7.49 -0.45
N CYS A 97 -6.45 8.65 -0.86
CA CYS A 97 -6.54 9.15 -2.23
C CYS A 97 -5.75 8.32 -3.27
N MET A 98 -5.05 7.26 -2.84
CA MET A 98 -4.26 6.38 -3.72
C MET A 98 -5.02 5.13 -4.17
N PHE A 99 -6.15 4.81 -3.54
CA PHE A 99 -6.99 3.64 -3.84
C PHE A 99 -8.33 4.09 -4.42
#